data_AF-A7FAK3-F1
#
_entry.id   AF-A7FAK3-F1
#
_cell.length_a   1.000
_cell.length_b   1.000
_cell.length_c   1.000
_cell.angle_alpha   90.00
_cell.angle_beta   90.00
_cell.angle_gamma   90.00
#
_symmetry.space_group_name_H-M   'P 1'
#
loop_
_entity.id
_entity.type
_entity.pdbx_description
1 polymer ?
#
loop_
_entity_poly.entity_id
_entity_poly.type
_entity_poly.pdbx_seq_one_letter_code
_entity_poly.pdbx_strand_id
1 'polypeptide(L)' 'MKNLWTKRNIMDYLSHPDESLDKNYSPIRQKYRKELRRMDKETKAQGGVVDWNYILNDFM' A
#
# COMPACT_ATOMS: atom_id res chain seq x y z
N MET A 1 9.52 -2.22 -9.56
CA MET A 1 9.47 -1.39 -8.32
C MET A 1 10.16 -2.13 -7.18
N LYS A 2 11.49 -2.02 -7.03
CA LYS A 2 12.27 -2.91 -6.16
C LYS A 2 12.00 -2.81 -4.64
N ASN A 3 11.10 -1.95 -4.17
CA ASN A 3 10.87 -1.69 -2.74
C ASN A 3 9.38 -1.46 -2.37
N LEU A 4 8.42 -1.85 -3.22
CA LEU A 4 6.99 -1.63 -2.93
C LEU A 4 6.57 -2.36 -1.64
N TRP A 5 6.90 -3.65 -1.57
CA TRP A 5 6.62 -4.55 -0.46
C TRP A 5 7.68 -4.41 0.63
N THR A 6 7.68 -3.26 1.30
CA THR A 6 8.45 -3.07 2.53
C THR A 6 7.50 -2.75 3.66
N LYS A 7 7.84 -3.18 4.88
CA LYS A 7 7.05 -2.90 6.08
C LYS A 7 6.70 -1.43 6.22
N ARG A 8 7.66 -0.54 5.96
CA ARG A 8 7.45 0.90 6.01
C ARG A 8 6.38 1.38 5.03
N ASN A 9 6.51 1.01 3.75
CA ASN A 9 5.58 1.49 2.72
C ASN A 9 4.16 0.96 2.91
N ILE A 10 4.03 -0.30 3.35
CA ILE A 10 2.73 -0.90 3.68
C ILE A 10 2.13 -0.18 4.89
N MET A 11 2.88 -0.04 5.99
CA MET A 11 2.39 0.64 7.19
C MET A 11 2.01 2.11 6.93
N ASP A 12 2.78 2.82 6.11
CA ASP A 12 2.44 4.17 5.69
C ASP A 12 1.07 4.22 4.99
N TYR A 13 0.85 3.31 4.04
CA TYR A 13 -0.42 3.21 3.32
C TYR A 13 -1.58 2.86 4.27
N LEU A 14 -1.41 1.85 5.13
CA LEU A 14 -2.45 1.42 6.06
C LEU A 14 -2.82 2.50 7.09
N SER A 15 -1.84 3.29 7.54
CA SER A 15 -2.09 4.38 8.49
C SER A 15 -2.82 5.56 7.85
N HIS A 16 -2.61 5.77 6.56
CA HIS A 16 -3.16 6.90 5.81
C HIS A 16 -3.54 6.43 4.40
N PRO A 17 -4.68 5.76 4.18
CA PRO A 17 -4.99 5.20 2.86
C PRO A 17 -5.33 6.26 1.80
N ASP A 18 -5.78 7.44 2.24
CA ASP A 18 -6.28 8.51 1.37
C ASP A 18 -5.20 9.14 0.48
N GLU A 19 -5.56 9.39 -0.78
CA GLU A 19 -4.68 10.02 -1.77
C GLU A 19 -4.34 11.48 -1.43
N SER A 20 -5.24 12.18 -0.76
CA SER A 20 -5.03 13.58 -0.32
C SER A 20 -3.84 13.74 0.64
N LEU A 21 -3.43 12.65 1.29
CA LEU A 21 -2.31 12.61 2.22
C LEU A 21 -0.98 12.23 1.55
N ASP A 22 -1.00 11.83 0.27
CA ASP A 22 0.21 11.44 -0.46
C ASP A 22 1.22 12.60 -0.57
N LYS A 23 0.75 13.85 -0.58
CA LYS A 23 1.58 15.06 -0.57
C LYS A 23 2.58 15.13 0.60
N ASN A 24 2.33 14.39 1.68
CA ASN A 24 3.21 14.35 2.86
C ASN A 24 4.41 13.38 2.69
N TYR A 25 4.50 12.70 1.55
CA TYR A 25 5.51 11.67 1.27
C TYR A 25 6.43 12.11 0.13
N SER A 26 7.64 11.55 0.08
CA SER A 26 8.57 11.80 -1.03
C SER A 26 7.99 11.27 -2.36
N PRO A 27 8.39 11.82 -3.53
CA PRO A 27 7.82 11.43 -4.82
C PRO A 27 7.87 9.93 -5.11
N ILE A 28 8.92 9.22 -4.65
CA ILE A 28 9.02 7.77 -4.81
C ILE A 28 8.03 7.02 -3.92
N ARG A 29 7.79 7.49 -2.69
CA ARG A 29 6.81 6.90 -1.76
C ARG A 29 5.37 7.20 -2.18
N GLN A 30 5.12 8.36 -2.80
CA GLN A 30 3.83 8.64 -3.44
C GLN A 30 3.50 7.61 -4.52
N LYS A 31 4.48 7.25 -5.36
CA LYS A 31 4.31 6.17 -6.37
C LYS A 31 3.97 4.83 -5.74
N TYR A 32 4.63 4.47 -4.64
CA TYR A 32 4.35 3.22 -3.93
C TYR A 32 2.95 3.20 -3.31
N ARG A 33 2.54 4.30 -2.67
CA ARG A 33 1.20 4.43 -2.08
C ARG A 33 0.10 4.38 -3.13
N LYS A 34 0.31 5.02 -4.29
CA LYS A 34 -0.60 4.93 -5.43
C LYS A 34 -0.78 3.48 -5.91
N GLU A 35 0.32 2.73 -5.99
CA GLU A 35 0.28 1.34 -6.43
C GLU A 35 -0.41 0.42 -5.41
N LEU A 36 -0.09 0.55 -4.12
CA LEU A 36 -0.76 -0.20 -3.04
C LEU A 36 -2.27 0.05 -3.05
N ARG A 37 -2.67 1.33 -3.19
CA ARG A 37 -4.07 1.73 -3.30
C ARG A 37 -4.75 1.16 -4.54
N ARG A 38 -4.07 1.14 -5.68
CA ARG A 38 -4.59 0.54 -6.93
C ARG A 38 -4.91 -0.94 -6.70
N MET A 39 -3.96 -1.71 -6.16
CA MET A 39 -4.14 -3.14 -5.89
C MET A 39 -5.26 -3.41 -4.87
N ASP A 40 -5.34 -2.62 -3.81
CA ASP A 40 -6.40 -2.73 -2.79
C ASP A 40 -7.78 -2.50 -3.41
N LYS A 41 -7.93 -1.44 -4.21
CA LYS A 41 -9.18 -1.14 -4.93
C LYS A 41 -9.57 -2.23 -5.92
N GLU A 42 -8.60 -2.75 -6.69
CA GLU A 42 -8.83 -3.84 -7.65
C GLU A 42 -9.27 -5.12 -6.94
N THR A 43 -8.63 -5.47 -5.82
CA THR A 43 -8.97 -6.65 -5.02
C THR A 43 -10.39 -6.53 -4.46
N LYS A 44 -10.72 -5.37 -3.89
CA LYS A 44 -12.08 -5.07 -3.38
C LYS A 44 -13.13 -5.10 -4.48
N ALA A 45 -12.83 -4.60 -5.68
CA ALA A 45 -13.73 -4.64 -6.82
C ALA A 45 -14.05 -6.08 -7.29
N GLN A 46 -13.15 -7.03 -7.02
CA GLN A 46 -13.34 -8.46 -7.29
C GLN A 46 -13.98 -9.21 -6.11
N GLY A 47 -14.42 -8.52 -5.06
CA GLY A 47 -15.01 -9.13 -3.86
C GLY A 47 -13.99 -9.71 -2.87
N GLY A 48 -12.69 -9.47 -3.09
CA GLY A 48 -11.62 -9.92 -2.22
C GLY A 48 -11.21 -8.87 -1.17
N VAL A 49 -10.31 -9.28 -0.28
CA VAL A 49 -9.63 -8.41 0.68
C VAL A 49 -8.14 -8.74 0.63
N VAL A 50 -7.28 -7.71 0.63
CA VAL A 50 -5.83 -7.91 0.75
C VAL A 50 -5.51 -8.25 2.21
N ASP A 51 -4.92 -9.42 2.45
CA ASP A 51 -4.42 -9.80 3.77
C ASP A 51 -3.07 -9.10 4.05
N TRP A 52 -3.17 -7.86 4.51
CA TRP A 52 -2.00 -7.07 4.90
C TRP A 52 -1.24 -7.69 6.06
N ASN A 53 -1.90 -8.45 6.94
CA ASN A 53 -1.26 -9.04 8.10
C ASN A 53 -0.35 -10.20 7.69
N TYR A 54 -0.81 -11.05 6.77
CA TYR A 54 0.01 -12.08 6.15
C TYR A 54 1.23 -11.46 5.43
N ILE A 55 1.01 -10.40 4.65
CA ILE A 55 2.11 -9.73 3.94
C ILE A 55 3.14 -9.16 4.94
N LEU A 56 2.68 -8.59 6.05
CA LEU A 56 3.54 -7.95 7.05
C LEU A 56 4.32 -8.92 7.93
N ASN A 57 3.79 -10.11 8.19
CA ASN A 57 4.36 -11.04 9.18
C ASN A 57 4.92 -12.33 8.58
N ASP A 58 4.36 -12.81 7.46
CA ASP A 58 4.64 -14.16 6.94
C ASP A 58 5.32 -14.16 5.57
N PHE A 59 5.19 -13.08 4.78
CA PHE A 59 5.74 -13.01 3.41
C PHE A 59 7.06 -12.24 3.26
N MET A 60 7.27 -11.17 4.02
CA MET A 60 8.46 -10.29 3.91
C MET A 60 9.62 -10.77 4.77
#